data_AF-A0A0U3T3C1-F1
#
_entry.id   AF-A0A0U3T3C1-F1
#
_cell.length_a   1.000
_cell.length_b   1.000
_cell.length_c   1.000
_cell.angle_alpha   90.00
_cell.angle_beta   90.00
_cell.angle_gamma   90.00
#
_symmetry.space_group_name_H-M   'P 1'
#
loop_
_entity.id
_entity.type
_entity.pdbx_description
1 polymer ?
#
loop_
_entity_poly.entity_id
_entity_poly.type
_entity_poly.pdbx_seq_one_letter_code
_entity_poly.pdbx_strand_id
1 'polypeptide(L)'
;MALLAFTLLAVAACGSGVRPSVDDVADAIRDGRISSIEAENADCSARVFVESDLSDTALLGLVDRADRPVTTQDDRDALVAVEERLIAECDLQQAAG
;
A
#
# COMPACT_ATOMS: atom_id res chain seq x y z
N MET A 1 22.81 -10.75 26.31
CA MET A 1 22.18 -11.49 25.20
C MET A 1 20.77 -10.95 25.05
N ALA A 2 20.53 -10.28 23.93
CA ALA A 2 19.28 -9.63 23.58
C ALA A 2 18.17 -10.67 23.37
N LEU A 3 16.93 -10.29 23.70
CA LEU A 3 15.71 -10.77 23.06
C LEU A 3 14.55 -9.84 23.47
N LEU A 4 14.59 -8.63 22.93
CA LEU A 4 13.39 -7.82 22.70
C LEU A 4 12.68 -8.47 21.50
N ALA A 5 11.78 -9.41 21.79
CA ALA A 5 10.86 -9.94 20.80
C ALA A 5 9.47 -9.44 21.17
N PHE A 6 9.20 -8.18 20.79
CA PHE A 6 7.85 -7.63 20.74
C PHE A 6 7.11 -8.39 19.64
N THR A 7 6.51 -9.52 19.99
CA THR A 7 5.63 -10.29 19.11
C THR A 7 4.34 -9.51 18.93
N LEU A 8 4.36 -8.52 18.04
CA LEU A 8 3.15 -7.98 17.43
C LEU A 8 2.59 -9.06 16.52
N LEU A 9 1.80 -9.97 17.10
CA LEU A 9 0.84 -10.77 16.35
C LEU A 9 -0.25 -9.82 15.82
N ALA A 10 0.06 -9.05 14.78
CA ALA A 10 -0.96 -8.49 13.91
C ALA A 10 -1.40 -9.62 12.95
N VAL A 11 -2.12 -10.60 13.49
CA VAL A 11 -2.97 -11.46 12.65
C VAL A 11 -4.13 -10.56 12.19
N ALA A 12 -3.88 -9.69 11.22
CA ALA A 12 -4.92 -9.05 10.43
C ALA A 12 -5.45 -10.07 9.41
N ALA A 13 -5.93 -11.22 9.91
CA ALA A 13 -6.90 -12.04 9.20
C ALA A 13 -8.28 -11.39 9.33
N CYS A 14 -8.41 -10.12 8.94
CA CYS A 14 -9.69 -9.41 8.86
C CYS A 14 -10.05 -9.18 7.40
N GLY A 15 -10.39 -10.28 6.73
CA GLY A 15 -11.18 -10.21 5.51
C GLY A 15 -12.60 -9.73 5.82
N SER A 16 -12.79 -8.42 6.00
CA SER A 16 -14.07 -7.71 5.83
C SER A 16 -13.94 -6.22 6.18
N GLY A 17 -13.64 -5.38 5.18
CA GLY A 17 -14.02 -3.96 5.19
C GLY A 17 -13.30 -3.03 6.18
N VAL A 18 -12.08 -3.36 6.60
CA VAL A 18 -11.23 -2.43 7.37
C VAL A 18 -10.10 -1.97 6.46
N ARG A 19 -9.86 -0.66 6.45
CA ARG A 19 -8.76 -0.05 5.71
C ARG A 19 -7.40 -0.62 6.17
N PRO A 20 -6.56 -1.14 5.27
CA PRO A 20 -5.23 -1.63 5.61
C PRO A 20 -4.38 -0.58 6.32
N SER A 21 -3.51 -1.03 7.22
CA SER A 21 -2.56 -0.14 7.89
C SER A 21 -1.37 0.21 6.99
N VAL A 22 -0.59 1.22 7.38
CA VAL A 22 0.65 1.58 6.67
C VAL A 22 1.61 0.39 6.63
N ASP A 23 1.73 -0.35 7.73
CA ASP A 23 2.61 -1.52 7.81
C ASP A 23 2.17 -2.63 6.84
N ASP A 24 0.86 -2.91 6.75
CA ASP A 24 0.32 -3.93 5.83
C ASP A 24 0.63 -3.60 4.37
N VAL A 25 0.51 -2.31 3.99
CA VAL A 25 0.80 -1.86 2.62
C VAL A 25 2.31 -1.85 2.36
N ALA A 26 3.13 -1.42 3.33
CA ALA A 26 4.58 -1.40 3.18
C ALA A 26 5.14 -2.81 3.01
N ASP A 27 4.63 -3.78 3.78
CA ASP A 27 5.02 -5.18 3.65
C ASP A 27 4.58 -5.77 2.31
N ALA A 28 3.39 -5.42 1.81
CA ALA A 28 2.97 -5.81 0.46
C ALA A 28 3.90 -5.27 -0.65
N ILE A 29 4.40 -4.04 -0.51
CA ILE A 29 5.38 -3.45 -1.44
C ILE A 29 6.70 -4.22 -1.36
N ARG A 30 7.24 -4.45 -0.15
CA ARG A 30 8.50 -5.18 0.06
C ARG A 30 8.45 -6.63 -0.44
N ASP A 31 7.28 -7.27 -0.32
CA ASP A 31 7.00 -8.60 -0.86
C ASP A 31 6.89 -8.63 -2.40
N GLY A 32 6.97 -7.47 -3.06
CA GLY A 32 6.82 -7.34 -4.51
C GLY A 32 5.38 -7.57 -5.01
N ARG A 33 4.37 -7.41 -4.14
CA ARG A 33 2.96 -7.52 -4.54
C ARG A 33 2.50 -6.28 -5.31
N ILE A 34 3.09 -5.12 -4.99
CA ILE A 34 2.93 -3.87 -5.73
C ILE A 34 4.23 -3.63 -6.52
N SER A 35 4.32 -4.22 -7.71
CA SER A 35 5.57 -4.28 -8.49
C SER A 35 6.02 -2.95 -9.10
N SER A 36 5.18 -1.91 -9.06
CA SER A 36 5.51 -0.57 -9.57
C SER A 36 6.35 0.25 -8.59
N ILE A 37 6.61 -0.25 -7.38
CA ILE A 37 7.28 0.48 -6.31
C ILE A 37 8.40 -0.38 -5.75
N GLU A 38 9.60 0.19 -5.75
CA GLU A 38 10.78 -0.42 -5.15
C GLU A 38 10.65 -0.52 -3.63
N ALA A 39 11.21 -1.59 -3.04
CA ALA A 39 11.12 -1.85 -1.60
C ALA A 39 11.73 -0.73 -0.75
N GLU A 40 12.68 0.04 -1.28
CA GLU A 40 13.29 1.20 -0.61
C GLU A 40 12.29 2.34 -0.36
N ASN A 41 11.25 2.44 -1.19
CA ASN A 41 10.21 3.47 -1.08
C ASN A 41 8.96 2.98 -0.32
N ALA A 42 8.97 1.73 0.16
CA ALA A 42 7.81 1.08 0.75
C ALA A 42 7.14 1.91 1.87
N ASP A 43 7.91 2.46 2.81
CA ASP A 43 7.33 3.21 3.94
C ASP A 43 6.67 4.52 3.50
N CYS A 44 7.32 5.27 2.60
CA CYS A 44 6.75 6.51 2.08
C CYS A 44 5.51 6.22 1.23
N SER A 45 5.62 5.26 0.31
CA SER A 45 4.54 4.90 -0.59
C SER A 45 3.33 4.33 0.13
N ALA A 46 3.55 3.45 1.11
CA ALA A 46 2.48 2.90 1.93
C ALA A 46 1.70 4.00 2.67
N ARG A 47 2.41 5.02 3.18
CA ARG A 47 1.77 6.17 3.80
C ARG A 47 0.92 6.95 2.81
N VAL A 48 1.38 7.19 1.58
CA VAL A 48 0.60 7.86 0.54
C VAL A 48 -0.67 7.07 0.20
N PHE A 49 -0.58 5.75 0.00
CA PHE A 49 -1.76 4.89 -0.22
C PHE A 49 -2.73 4.97 0.95
N VAL A 50 -2.24 4.85 2.18
CA VAL A 50 -3.08 4.89 3.38
C VAL A 50 -3.58 6.30 3.71
N GLU A 51 -3.01 7.37 3.18
CA GLU A 51 -3.57 8.72 3.34
C GLU A 51 -4.49 9.12 2.17
N SER A 52 -4.59 8.31 1.13
CA SER A 52 -5.38 8.61 -0.07
C SER A 52 -6.89 8.40 0.08
N ASP A 53 -7.64 8.93 -0.88
CA ASP A 53 -9.08 8.71 -1.00
C ASP A 53 -9.44 7.35 -1.63
N LEU A 54 -8.47 6.45 -1.85
CA LEU A 54 -8.76 5.07 -2.26
C LEU A 54 -9.65 4.39 -1.23
N SER A 55 -10.68 3.72 -1.72
CA SER A 55 -11.55 2.92 -0.88
C SER A 55 -10.78 1.79 -0.19
N ASP A 56 -11.27 1.38 0.97
CA ASP A 56 -10.74 0.25 1.73
C ASP A 56 -10.67 -1.02 0.86
N THR A 57 -11.63 -1.19 -0.05
CA THR A 57 -11.66 -2.33 -0.98
C THR A 57 -10.53 -2.27 -2.00
N ALA A 58 -10.23 -1.07 -2.54
CA ALA A 58 -9.11 -0.87 -3.46
C ALA A 58 -7.77 -1.13 -2.76
N LEU A 59 -7.58 -0.61 -1.55
CA LEU A 59 -6.37 -0.85 -0.76
C LEU A 59 -6.19 -2.31 -0.37
N LEU A 60 -7.27 -2.99 0.03
CA LEU A 60 -7.24 -4.43 0.29
C LEU A 60 -6.84 -5.22 -0.97
N GLY A 61 -7.29 -4.77 -2.15
CA GLY A 61 -6.87 -5.35 -3.43
C GLY A 61 -5.36 -5.30 -3.65
N LEU A 62 -4.70 -4.23 -3.22
CA LEU A 62 -3.24 -4.07 -3.32
C LEU A 62 -2.48 -4.99 -2.35
N VAL A 63 -2.99 -5.19 -1.13
CA VAL A 63 -2.30 -5.97 -0.08
C VAL A 63 -2.50 -7.48 -0.26
N ASP A 64 -3.73 -7.93 -0.50
CA ASP A 64 -4.10 -9.35 -0.42
C ASP A 64 -3.96 -10.11 -1.76
N ARG A 65 -3.51 -9.46 -2.85
CA ARG A 65 -3.61 -10.01 -4.22
C ARG A 65 -5.03 -10.47 -4.57
N ALA A 66 -6.04 -9.94 -3.88
CA ALA A 66 -7.40 -10.22 -4.24
C ALA A 66 -7.60 -9.67 -5.66
N ASP A 67 -8.21 -10.46 -6.55
CA ASP A 67 -8.74 -10.00 -7.85
C ASP A 67 -9.88 -8.98 -7.63
N ARG A 68 -9.56 -7.88 -6.95
CA ARG A 68 -10.44 -6.78 -6.57
C ARG A 68 -9.93 -5.56 -7.32
N PRO A 69 -10.27 -5.45 -8.62
CA PRO A 69 -9.85 -4.31 -9.40
C PRO A 69 -10.39 -3.00 -8.80
N VAL A 70 -9.65 -1.93 -9.03
CA VAL A 70 -10.08 -0.54 -8.86
C VAL A 70 -11.24 -0.31 -9.84
N THR A 71 -12.47 -0.61 -9.41
CA THR A 71 -13.64 -0.66 -10.32
C THR A 71 -14.41 0.64 -10.38
N THR A 72 -14.36 1.48 -9.34
CA THR A 72 -15.11 2.73 -9.30
C THR A 72 -14.36 3.86 -10.00
N GLN A 73 -15.07 4.92 -10.40
CA GLN A 73 -14.43 6.11 -10.96
C GLN A 73 -13.67 6.88 -9.88
N ASP A 74 -14.23 6.99 -8.69
CA ASP A 74 -13.59 7.65 -7.55
C ASP A 74 -12.26 7.00 -7.19
N ASP A 75 -12.17 5.66 -7.17
CA ASP A 75 -10.91 4.97 -6.90
C ASP A 75 -9.88 5.19 -8.03
N ARG A 76 -10.32 5.34 -9.29
CA ARG A 76 -9.42 5.64 -10.41
C ARG A 76 -8.85 7.06 -10.30
N ASP A 77 -9.69 8.03 -9.95
CA ASP A 77 -9.26 9.42 -9.77
C ASP A 77 -8.33 9.53 -8.55
N ALA A 78 -8.65 8.84 -7.45
CA ALA A 78 -7.78 8.75 -6.29
C ALA A 78 -6.45 8.06 -6.60
N LEU A 79 -6.44 7.04 -7.48
CA LEU A 79 -5.19 6.39 -7.91
C LEU A 79 -4.27 7.36 -8.68
N VAL A 80 -4.83 8.18 -9.57
CA VAL A 80 -4.05 9.22 -10.27
C VAL A 80 -3.45 10.21 -9.25
N ALA A 81 -4.25 10.66 -8.27
CA ALA A 81 -3.75 11.55 -7.22
C ALA A 81 -2.66 10.89 -6.35
N VAL A 82 -2.78 9.58 -6.10
CA VAL A 82 -1.74 8.80 -5.42
C VAL A 82 -0.45 8.78 -6.24
N GLU A 83 -0.51 8.51 -7.54
CA GLU A 83 0.67 8.49 -8.41
C GLU A 83 1.40 9.84 -8.41
N GLU A 84 0.66 10.96 -8.47
CA GLU A 84 1.23 12.30 -8.39
C GLU A 84 1.92 12.55 -7.04
N ARG A 85 1.27 12.16 -5.93
CA ARG A 85 1.84 12.28 -4.57
C ARG A 85 3.06 11.37 -4.39
N LEU A 86 3.04 10.17 -4.93
CA LEU A 86 4.15 9.22 -4.89
C LEU A 86 5.42 9.82 -5.53
N ILE A 87 5.27 10.49 -6.68
CA ILE A 87 6.39 11.18 -7.34
C ILE A 87 6.84 12.40 -6.52
N ALA A 88 5.90 13.20 -6.01
CA ALA A 88 6.21 14.45 -5.32
C ALA A 88 6.75 14.26 -3.90
N GLU A 89 6.28 13.26 -3.16
CA GLU A 89 6.57 13.04 -1.74
C GLU A 89 7.57 11.92 -1.49
N CYS A 90 7.61 10.90 -2.35
CA CYS A 90 8.44 9.70 -2.15
C CYS A 90 9.61 9.61 -3.12
N ASP A 91 9.85 10.64 -3.93
CA ASP A 91 10.93 10.70 -4.92
C ASP A 91 11.00 9.43 -5.78
N LEU A 92 9.83 8.87 -6.10
CA LEU A 92 9.69 7.79 -7.05
C LEU A 92 10.02 8.36 -8.42
N GLN A 93 11.32 8.39 -8.73
CA GLN A 93 11.79 8.70 -10.07
C GLN A 93 11.07 7.74 -11.00
N GLN A 94 10.22 8.27 -11.88
CA GLN A 94 9.49 7.47 -12.84
C GLN A 94 10.49 6.57 -13.55
N ALA A 95 10.37 5.26 -13.32
CA ALA A 95 11.13 4.27 -14.08
C ALA A 95 10.61 4.30 -15.52
N ALA A 96 11.08 5.29 -16.29
CA ALA A 96 11.01 5.30 -17.73
C ALA A 96 12.02 4.25 -18.22
N GLY A 97 11.56 3.00 -18.29
CA GLY A 97 12.29 1.86 -18.86
C GLY A 97 11.39 1.08 -19.79
#